data_AF-A0A3M7G692-F1
#
_entry.id   AF-A0A3M7G692-F1
#
_cell.length_a   1.000
_cell.length_b   1.000
_cell.length_c   1.000
_cell.angle_alpha   90.00
_cell.angle_beta   90.00
_cell.angle_gamma   90.00
#
_symmetry.space_group_name_H-M   'P 1'
#
loop_
_entity.id
_entity.type
_entity.pdbx_description
1 polymer ?
#
loop_
_entity_poly.entity_id
_entity_poly.type
_entity_poly.pdbx_seq_one_letter_code
_entity_poly.pdbx_strand_id
1 'polypeptide(L)'
;MAAPIAQPNGPQPDFVRVAQHFQDLSTELQHCQNLPAIAGSQRILDALDRLNERLDRIEQNVENITARMSASNHNSVARTQNSLLSGPDDDVTPLLNPSTNTAIPNFPATPRAIDQLQTQTANALLDALDQATNGSLAAKKVRIRIAIGLAGVRKVNEGA
;
A
#
# COMPACT_ATOMS: atom_id res chain seq x y z
N MET A 1 72.32 -50.56 -33.34
CA MET A 1 71.24 -51.55 -33.15
C MET A 1 69.98 -50.77 -32.81
N ALA A 2 68.99 -50.71 -33.70
CA ALA A 2 67.72 -50.01 -33.45
C ALA A 2 66.76 -50.96 -32.71
N ALA A 3 66.14 -50.49 -31.63
CA ALA A 3 65.19 -51.26 -30.84
C ALA A 3 63.93 -51.58 -31.68
N PRO A 4 63.35 -52.80 -31.56
CA PRO A 4 62.16 -53.16 -32.31
C PRO A 4 60.96 -52.35 -31.82
N ILE A 5 60.26 -51.72 -32.76
CA ILE A 5 59.00 -51.01 -32.51
C ILE A 5 57.97 -52.06 -32.10
N ALA A 6 57.46 -51.99 -30.86
CA ALA A 6 56.48 -52.94 -30.36
C ALA A 6 55.22 -52.90 -31.23
N GLN A 7 54.81 -54.06 -31.79
CA GLN A 7 53.57 -54.15 -32.54
C GLN A 7 52.38 -53.97 -31.58
N PRO A 8 51.37 -53.16 -31.96
CA PRO A 8 50.21 -52.96 -31.11
C PRO A 8 49.42 -54.26 -30.93
N ASN A 9 48.97 -54.53 -29.70
CA ASN A 9 48.26 -55.77 -29.31
C ASN A 9 46.81 -55.87 -29.86
N GLY A 10 46.47 -55.12 -30.91
CA GLY A 10 45.12 -55.04 -31.48
C GLY A 10 44.86 -53.72 -32.22
N PRO A 11 43.61 -53.50 -32.70
CA PRO A 11 43.20 -52.24 -33.32
C PRO A 11 43.54 -51.05 -32.43
N GLN A 12 44.16 -50.01 -33.00
CA GLN A 12 44.43 -48.77 -32.27
C GLN A 12 43.12 -47.99 -32.05
N PRO A 13 42.96 -47.33 -30.89
CA PRO A 13 41.83 -46.43 -30.66
C PRO A 13 41.80 -45.28 -31.67
N ASP A 14 40.61 -44.94 -32.15
CA ASP A 14 40.36 -43.74 -32.95
C ASP A 14 40.02 -42.57 -32.03
N PHE A 15 41.03 -41.81 -31.63
CA PHE A 15 40.85 -40.67 -30.73
C PHE A 15 40.02 -39.53 -31.35
N VAL A 16 39.96 -39.42 -32.68
CA VAL A 16 39.10 -38.43 -33.35
C VAL A 16 37.64 -38.83 -33.16
N ARG A 17 37.33 -40.10 -33.38
CA ARG A 17 35.98 -40.63 -33.13
C ARG A 17 35.57 -40.56 -31.67
N VAL A 18 36.50 -40.83 -30.74
CA VAL A 18 36.25 -40.66 -29.30
C VAL A 18 35.94 -39.20 -28.98
N ALA A 19 36.74 -38.25 -29.47
CA ALA A 19 36.50 -36.82 -29.27
C ALA A 19 35.14 -36.37 -29.82
N GLN A 20 34.74 -36.88 -30.99
CA GLN A 20 33.43 -36.62 -31.58
C GLN A 20 32.29 -37.09 -30.67
N HIS A 21 32.37 -38.32 -30.16
CA HIS A 21 31.35 -38.83 -29.24
C HIS A 21 31.22 -38.01 -27.95
N PHE A 22 32.34 -37.46 -27.44
CA PHE A 22 32.29 -36.55 -26.31
C PHE A 22 31.63 -35.21 -26.66
N GLN A 23 31.87 -34.68 -27.85
CA GLN A 23 31.20 -33.47 -28.33
C GLN A 23 29.70 -33.71 -28.49
N ASP A 24 29.31 -34.80 -29.14
CA ASP A 24 27.90 -35.17 -29.35
C ASP A 24 27.19 -35.33 -27.99
N LEU A 25 27.80 -36.03 -27.03
CA LEU A 25 27.27 -36.17 -25.67
C LEU A 25 27.14 -34.83 -24.96
N SER A 26 28.14 -33.95 -25.08
CA SER A 26 28.09 -32.61 -24.50
C SER A 26 26.92 -31.79 -25.08
N THR A 27 26.67 -31.88 -26.38
CA THR A 27 25.55 -31.19 -27.03
C THR A 27 24.20 -31.72 -26.54
N GLU A 28 24.02 -33.04 -26.44
CA GLU A 28 22.77 -33.60 -25.93
C GLU A 28 22.54 -33.30 -24.44
N LEU A 29 23.61 -33.22 -23.63
CA LEU A 29 23.49 -32.76 -22.24
C LEU A 29 23.04 -31.30 -22.14
N GLN A 30 23.44 -30.43 -23.08
CA GLN A 30 22.91 -29.05 -23.14
C GLN A 30 21.42 -29.04 -23.47
N HIS A 31 20.93 -29.98 -24.29
CA HIS A 31 19.49 -30.09 -24.59
C HIS A 31 18.64 -30.46 -23.37
N CYS A 32 19.21 -30.99 -22.29
CA CYS A 32 18.46 -31.26 -21.07
C CYS A 32 17.76 -30.02 -20.51
N GLN A 33 18.27 -28.81 -20.74
CA GLN A 33 17.61 -27.55 -20.34
C GLN A 33 16.26 -27.32 -21.03
N ASN A 34 16.05 -27.96 -22.19
CA ASN A 34 14.81 -27.89 -22.96
C ASN A 34 13.77 -28.92 -22.49
N LEU A 35 14.10 -29.75 -21.50
CA LEU A 35 13.14 -30.70 -20.94
C LEU A 35 11.95 -29.94 -20.34
N PRO A 36 10.71 -30.33 -20.66
CA PRO A 36 9.51 -29.66 -20.15
C PRO A 36 9.44 -29.56 -18.63
N ALA A 37 10.04 -30.51 -17.91
CA ALA A 37 10.14 -30.47 -16.45
C ALA A 37 10.97 -29.28 -15.94
N ILE A 38 12.08 -28.94 -16.61
CA ILE A 38 12.96 -27.82 -16.24
C ILE A 38 12.32 -26.49 -16.66
N ALA A 39 11.86 -26.40 -17.91
CA ALA A 39 11.17 -25.20 -18.40
C ALA A 39 9.85 -24.91 -17.64
N GLY A 40 9.12 -25.96 -17.24
CA GLY A 40 7.90 -25.85 -16.44
C GLY A 40 8.19 -25.37 -15.02
N SER A 41 9.30 -25.81 -14.41
CA SER A 41 9.70 -25.38 -13.07
C SER A 41 9.98 -23.86 -13.01
N GLN A 42 10.64 -23.30 -14.03
CA GLN A 42 10.88 -21.85 -14.07
C GLN A 42 9.57 -21.05 -14.12
N ARG A 43 8.60 -21.48 -14.95
CA ARG A 43 7.30 -20.81 -15.03
C ARG A 43 6.51 -20.87 -13.73
N ILE A 44 6.66 -21.97 -12.98
CA ILE A 44 6.03 -22.12 -11.66
C ILE A 44 6.67 -21.13 -10.68
N LEU A 45 8.00 -21.02 -10.65
CA LEU A 45 8.69 -20.04 -9.79
C LEU A 45 8.27 -18.61 -10.11
N ASP A 46 8.24 -18.24 -11.41
CA ASP A 46 7.78 -16.92 -11.84
C ASP A 46 6.32 -16.66 -11.44
N ALA A 47 5.47 -17.69 -11.46
CA ALA A 47 4.08 -17.58 -11.02
C ALA A 47 3.97 -17.42 -9.50
N LEU A 48 4.80 -18.13 -8.73
CA LEU A 48 4.85 -17.99 -7.26
C LEU A 48 5.34 -16.60 -6.84
N ASP A 49 6.36 -16.05 -7.50
CA ASP A 49 6.84 -14.70 -7.22
C ASP A 49 5.74 -13.66 -7.47
N ARG A 50 5.02 -13.78 -8.60
CA ARG A 50 3.86 -12.93 -8.90
C ARG A 50 2.72 -13.10 -7.91
N LEU A 51 2.52 -14.30 -7.36
CA LEU A 51 1.52 -14.54 -6.33
C LEU A 51 1.91 -13.87 -5.01
N ASN A 52 3.18 -13.96 -4.60
CA ASN A 52 3.69 -13.29 -3.41
C ASN A 52 3.51 -11.77 -3.52
N GLU A 53 3.90 -11.17 -4.64
CA GLU A 53 3.68 -9.73 -4.86
C GLU A 53 2.20 -9.32 -4.79
N ARG A 54 1.29 -10.19 -5.22
CA ARG A 54 -0.16 -9.94 -5.14
C ARG A 54 -0.67 -10.09 -3.71
N LEU A 55 -0.17 -11.08 -2.96
CA LEU A 55 -0.53 -11.28 -1.56
C LEU A 55 -0.08 -10.09 -0.71
N ASP A 56 1.14 -9.59 -0.90
CA ASP A 56 1.64 -8.40 -0.19
C ASP A 56 0.75 -7.18 -0.44
N ARG A 57 0.29 -6.98 -1.68
CA ARG A 57 -0.65 -5.89 -2.02
C ARG A 57 -2.03 -6.10 -1.39
N ILE A 58 -2.50 -7.35 -1.31
CA ILE A 58 -3.77 -7.67 -0.67
C ILE A 58 -3.69 -7.37 0.82
N GLU A 59 -2.62 -7.78 1.49
CA GLU A 59 -2.39 -7.51 2.91
C GLU A 59 -2.41 -6.00 3.19
N GLN A 60 -1.65 -5.22 2.43
CA GLN A 60 -1.65 -3.75 2.54
C GLN A 60 -3.04 -3.14 2.30
N ASN A 61 -3.81 -3.65 1.33
CA ASN A 61 -5.15 -3.16 1.07
C ASN A 61 -6.11 -3.50 2.22
N VAL A 62 -6.01 -4.69 2.80
CA VAL A 62 -6.83 -5.12 3.94
C VAL A 62 -6.52 -4.29 5.18
N GLU A 63 -5.26 -4.00 5.45
CA GLU A 63 -4.85 -3.10 6.54
C GLU A 63 -5.44 -1.70 6.36
N ASN A 64 -5.32 -1.13 5.15
CA ASN A 64 -5.90 0.18 4.81
C ASN A 64 -7.43 0.20 4.96
N ILE A 65 -8.13 -0.85 4.52
CA ILE A 65 -9.59 -0.97 4.69
C ILE A 65 -9.95 -1.04 6.19
N THR A 66 -9.21 -1.83 6.96
CA THR A 66 -9.44 -1.98 8.40
C THR A 66 -9.24 -0.66 9.16
N ALA A 67 -8.20 0.09 8.80
CA ALA A 67 -7.95 1.43 9.34
C ALA A 67 -9.11 2.37 8.99
N ARG A 68 -9.51 2.44 7.72
CA ARG A 68 -10.64 3.28 7.26
C ARG A 68 -11.96 2.93 7.94
N MET A 69 -12.24 1.64 8.13
CA MET A 69 -13.45 1.18 8.82
C MET A 69 -13.46 1.60 10.29
N SER A 70 -12.32 1.45 10.97
CA SER A 70 -12.15 1.88 12.37
C SER A 70 -12.31 3.40 12.51
N ALA A 71 -11.69 4.18 11.62
CA ALA A 71 -11.81 5.63 11.58
C ALA A 71 -13.27 6.06 11.32
N SER A 72 -13.94 5.41 10.37
CA SER A 72 -15.34 5.68 10.05
C SER A 72 -16.27 5.42 11.24
N ASN A 73 -16.08 4.32 11.96
CA ASN A 73 -16.86 3.99 13.15
C ASN A 73 -16.66 5.04 14.26
N HIS A 74 -15.40 5.35 14.60
CA HIS A 74 -15.08 6.39 15.58
C HIS A 74 -15.67 7.75 15.17
N ASN A 75 -15.45 8.17 13.92
CA ASN A 75 -15.91 9.45 13.42
C ASN A 75 -17.44 9.55 13.39
N SER A 76 -18.16 8.45 13.15
CA SER A 76 -19.62 8.43 13.17
C SER A 76 -20.16 8.67 14.59
N VAL A 77 -19.53 8.05 15.60
CA VAL A 77 -19.86 8.29 17.01
C VAL A 77 -19.51 9.73 17.40
N ALA A 78 -18.31 10.20 17.05
CA ALA A 78 -17.86 11.56 17.35
C ALA A 78 -18.77 12.61 16.70
N ARG A 79 -19.17 12.43 15.42
CA ARG A 79 -20.13 13.32 14.75
C ARG A 79 -21.48 13.35 15.45
N THR A 80 -21.96 12.19 15.91
CA THR A 80 -23.22 12.10 16.66
C THR A 80 -23.12 12.87 17.98
N GLN A 81 -22.04 12.68 18.74
CA GLN A 81 -21.81 13.44 19.98
C GLN A 81 -21.71 14.94 19.71
N ASN A 82 -20.90 15.34 18.72
CA ASN A 82 -20.72 16.74 18.34
C ASN A 82 -22.03 17.40 17.92
N SER A 83 -22.94 16.67 17.27
CA SER A 83 -24.25 17.20 16.85
C SER A 83 -25.17 17.60 18.01
N LEU A 84 -24.89 17.11 19.22
CA LEU A 84 -25.64 17.44 20.43
C LEU A 84 -25.09 18.69 21.14
N LEU A 85 -23.93 19.20 20.72
CA LEU A 85 -23.29 20.37 21.33
C LEU A 85 -24.08 21.64 21.01
N SER A 86 -24.23 22.49 22.03
CA SER A 86 -25.09 23.68 21.99
C SER A 86 -24.31 24.96 22.26
N GLY A 87 -23.26 24.87 23.06
CA GLY A 87 -22.45 25.98 23.53
C GLY A 87 -21.20 26.28 22.68
N PRO A 88 -20.68 27.53 22.75
CA PRO A 88 -19.40 27.92 22.14
C PRO A 88 -18.20 27.08 22.58
N ASP A 89 -18.22 26.70 23.85
CA ASP A 89 -17.08 26.22 24.61
C ASP A 89 -17.27 24.77 25.04
N ASP A 90 -18.34 24.13 24.54
CA ASP A 90 -18.53 22.70 24.72
C ASP A 90 -17.36 21.96 24.07
N ASP A 91 -16.91 20.90 24.72
CA ASP A 91 -15.80 20.08 24.25
C ASP A 91 -16.22 19.29 23.00
N VAL A 92 -15.51 19.52 21.91
CA VAL A 92 -15.67 18.77 20.66
C VAL A 92 -14.92 17.46 20.77
N THR A 93 -15.60 16.35 20.50
CA THR A 93 -14.94 15.06 20.31
C THR A 93 -14.17 15.08 18.98
N PRO A 94 -12.84 14.90 19.00
CA PRO A 94 -12.03 14.95 17.78
C PRO A 94 -12.30 13.74 16.87
N LEU A 95 -12.27 14.01 15.57
CA LEU A 95 -12.30 12.97 14.54
C LEU A 95 -10.88 12.45 14.28
N LEU A 96 -10.78 11.19 13.88
CA LEU A 96 -9.59 10.58 13.30
C LEU A 96 -9.54 10.89 11.80
N ASN A 97 -8.33 10.91 11.24
CA ASN A 97 -8.15 11.03 9.80
C ASN A 97 -8.86 9.83 9.10
N PRO A 98 -9.81 10.09 8.19
CA PRO A 98 -10.60 9.04 7.57
C PRO A 98 -9.79 7.99 6.80
N SER A 99 -8.62 8.37 6.27
CA SER A 99 -7.77 7.49 5.48
C SER A 99 -6.74 6.72 6.30
N THR A 100 -6.21 7.30 7.37
CA THR A 100 -5.09 6.73 8.13
C THR A 100 -5.46 6.21 9.52
N ASN A 101 -6.66 6.50 10.01
CA ASN A 101 -7.10 6.15 11.38
C ASN A 101 -6.20 6.72 12.48
N THR A 102 -5.51 7.82 12.21
CA THR A 102 -4.65 8.52 13.17
C THR A 102 -5.29 9.81 13.66
N ALA A 103 -4.85 10.29 14.82
CA ALA A 103 -5.27 11.59 15.33
C ALA A 103 -4.92 12.72 14.35
N ILE A 104 -5.85 13.64 14.14
CA ILE A 104 -5.62 14.84 13.34
C ILE A 104 -4.92 15.88 14.24
N PRO A 105 -3.71 16.36 13.89
CA PRO A 105 -3.01 17.35 14.70
C PRO A 105 -3.78 18.68 14.81
N ASN A 106 -3.72 19.31 15.99
CA ASN A 106 -4.35 20.61 16.26
C ASN A 106 -5.85 20.64 15.96
N PHE A 107 -6.56 19.54 16.22
CA PHE A 107 -8.02 19.50 16.06
C PHE A 107 -8.69 20.54 16.99
N PRO A 108 -9.64 21.35 16.52
CA PRO A 108 -10.30 22.37 17.33
C PRO A 108 -11.01 21.75 18.54
N ALA A 109 -10.66 22.20 19.75
CA ALA A 109 -11.23 21.67 20.99
C ALA A 109 -12.68 22.12 21.23
N THR A 110 -13.12 23.24 20.64
CA THR A 110 -14.46 23.80 20.85
C THR A 110 -15.05 24.38 19.56
N PRO A 111 -16.38 24.57 19.46
CA PRO A 111 -16.99 25.27 18.34
C PRO A 111 -16.42 26.69 18.14
N ARG A 112 -16.09 27.41 19.22
CA ARG A 112 -15.46 28.74 19.17
C ARG A 112 -14.07 28.70 18.57
N ALA A 113 -13.27 27.65 18.84
CA ALA A 113 -11.94 27.50 18.25
C ALA A 113 -12.01 27.40 16.70
N ILE A 114 -13.08 26.79 16.16
CA ILE A 114 -13.32 26.72 14.71
C ILE A 114 -13.58 28.11 14.14
N ASP A 115 -14.35 28.93 14.85
CA ASP A 115 -14.67 30.31 14.46
C ASP A 115 -13.40 31.19 14.40
N GLN A 116 -12.35 30.81 15.13
CA GLN A 116 -11.06 31.51 15.19
C GLN A 116 -10.01 30.99 14.19
N LEU A 117 -10.29 29.92 13.43
CA LEU A 117 -9.33 29.36 12.49
C LEU A 117 -8.88 30.36 11.43
N GLN A 118 -7.59 30.30 11.10
CA GLN A 118 -6.98 31.00 9.97
C GLN A 118 -7.01 30.11 8.71
N THR A 119 -6.86 30.72 7.53
CA THR A 119 -6.99 30.02 6.24
C THR A 119 -6.07 28.81 6.09
N GLN A 120 -4.82 28.90 6.54
CA GLN A 120 -3.87 27.80 6.43
C GLN A 120 -4.28 26.62 7.32
N THR A 121 -4.62 26.88 8.59
CA THR A 121 -5.08 25.84 9.53
C THR A 121 -6.41 25.22 9.09
N ALA A 122 -7.33 26.04 8.58
CA ALA A 122 -8.60 25.54 8.03
C ALA A 122 -8.38 24.63 6.81
N ASN A 123 -7.42 24.96 5.93
CA ASN A 123 -7.06 24.10 4.80
C ASN A 123 -6.47 22.77 5.28
N ALA A 124 -5.52 22.81 6.21
CA ALA A 124 -4.89 21.61 6.75
C ALA A 124 -5.92 20.68 7.42
N LEU A 125 -6.87 21.24 8.17
CA LEU A 125 -7.95 20.47 8.79
C LEU A 125 -8.92 19.89 7.75
N LEU A 126 -9.29 20.65 6.71
CA LEU A 126 -10.15 20.15 5.63
C LEU A 126 -9.48 19.01 4.86
N ASP A 127 -8.20 19.16 4.54
CA ASP A 127 -7.40 18.13 3.86
C ASP A 127 -7.32 16.85 4.70
N ALA A 128 -7.03 16.99 6.00
CA ALA A 128 -7.02 15.86 6.93
C ALA A 128 -8.39 15.18 7.13
N LEU A 129 -9.49 15.91 6.89
CA LEU A 129 -10.87 15.40 6.91
C LEU A 129 -11.34 14.88 5.53
N ASP A 130 -10.45 14.83 4.53
CA ASP A 130 -10.76 14.47 3.14
C ASP A 130 -11.89 15.34 2.56
N GLN A 131 -11.79 16.66 2.79
CA GLN A 131 -12.75 17.67 2.36
C GLN A 131 -12.09 18.69 1.44
N ALA A 132 -12.87 19.24 0.50
CA ALA A 132 -12.37 20.28 -0.39
C ALA A 132 -11.91 21.54 0.39
N THR A 133 -10.82 22.15 -0.07
CA THR A 133 -10.19 23.35 0.54
C THR A 133 -10.47 24.65 -0.23
N ASN A 134 -11.36 24.59 -1.22
CA ASN A 134 -11.75 25.74 -2.06
C ASN A 134 -12.71 26.70 -1.34
N GLY A 135 -12.84 27.92 -1.87
CA GLY A 135 -13.77 28.94 -1.39
C GLY A 135 -13.19 29.89 -0.33
N SER A 136 -14.05 30.76 0.21
CA SER A 136 -13.69 31.74 1.24
C SER A 136 -13.43 31.07 2.59
N LEU A 137 -12.71 31.76 3.50
CA LEU A 137 -12.47 31.26 4.86
C LEU A 137 -13.78 30.96 5.61
N ALA A 138 -14.81 31.79 5.43
CA ALA A 138 -16.13 31.56 6.02
C ALA A 138 -16.75 30.24 5.52
N ALA A 139 -16.71 29.98 4.21
CA ALA A 139 -17.22 28.74 3.63
C ALA A 139 -16.45 27.50 4.15
N LYS A 140 -15.12 27.62 4.31
CA LYS A 140 -14.28 26.56 4.89
C LYS A 140 -14.67 26.25 6.33
N LYS A 141 -14.88 27.27 7.17
CA LYS A 141 -15.32 27.10 8.55
C LYS A 141 -16.68 26.40 8.62
N VAL A 142 -17.64 26.80 7.80
CA VAL A 142 -18.94 26.13 7.68
C VAL A 142 -18.76 24.65 7.29
N ARG A 143 -17.90 24.37 6.30
CA ARG A 143 -17.60 22.99 5.86
C ARG A 143 -16.97 22.15 6.96
N ILE A 144 -16.03 22.70 7.72
CA ILE A 144 -15.43 22.05 8.89
C ILE A 144 -16.52 21.71 9.91
N ARG A 145 -17.36 22.68 10.28
CA ARG A 145 -18.45 22.48 11.24
C ARG A 145 -19.35 21.32 10.83
N ILE A 146 -19.82 21.31 9.58
CA ILE A 146 -20.67 20.23 9.05
C ILE A 146 -19.93 18.88 9.06
N ALA A 147 -18.67 18.85 8.60
CA ALA A 147 -17.89 17.61 8.49
C ALA A 147 -17.64 16.92 9.84
N ILE A 148 -17.58 17.70 10.93
CA ILE A 148 -17.37 17.18 12.29
C ILE A 148 -18.68 16.97 13.06
N GLY A 149 -19.83 17.21 12.45
CA GLY A 149 -21.15 16.98 13.04
C GLY A 149 -21.81 18.19 13.71
N LEU A 150 -21.22 19.39 13.65
CA LEU A 150 -21.81 20.62 14.18
C LEU A 150 -22.80 21.26 13.19
N ALA A 151 -23.70 22.09 13.70
CA ALA A 151 -24.52 22.97 12.86
C ALA A 151 -23.63 23.92 12.01
N GLY A 152 -23.93 24.00 10.71
CA GLY A 152 -23.13 24.77 9.75
C GLY A 152 -23.10 26.27 10.02
N VAL A 153 -24.17 26.81 10.61
CA VAL A 153 -24.22 28.17 11.15
C VAL A 153 -24.57 28.08 12.63
N ARG A 154 -23.85 28.86 13.44
CA ARG A 154 -24.14 28.95 14.86
C ARG A 154 -25.45 29.69 15.06
N LYS A 155 -26.40 29.08 15.76
CA LYS A 155 -27.59 29.80 16.23
C LYS A 155 -27.11 30.78 17.30
N VAL A 156 -27.17 32.07 17.01
CA VAL A 156 -27.00 33.10 18.04
C VAL A 156 -28.30 33.05 18.83
N ASN A 157 -28.25 32.57 20.08
CA ASN A 157 -29.38 32.73 20.98
C ASN A 157 -29.49 34.22 21.29
N GLU A 158 -30.43 34.89 20.62
CA GLU A 158 -30.92 36.20 21.06
C GLU A 158 -31.65 36.00 22.40
N GLY A 159 -30.98 36.37 23.49
CA GLY A 159 -31.60 36.72 24.77
C GLY A 159 -32.16 35.59 25.64
N ALA A 160 -31.56 35.42 26.81
CA ALA A 160 -32.28 35.38 28.09
C ALA A 160 -31.42 36.12 29.13
#